data_AF-A0A9D6SYQ6-F1
#
_entry.id   AF-A0A9D6SYQ6-F1
#
_cell.length_a   1.000
_cell.length_b   1.000
_cell.length_c   1.000
_cell.angle_alpha   90.00
_cell.angle_beta   90.00
_cell.angle_gamma   90.00
#
_symmetry.space_group_name_H-M   'P 1'
#
loop_
_entity.id
_entity.type
_entity.pdbx_description
1 polymer ?
#
loop_
_entity_poly.entity_id
_entity_poly.type
_entity_poly.pdbx_seq_one_letter_code
_entity_poly.pdbx_strand_id
1 'polypeptide(L)'
;MKLMARRAAERGRTTIDSAFLTEIRNESMLLVARCLRGFGFEELSMGAFDVARAKMRRLPRKLRVIDEIRAFLAQRTEKNAMVLAKFQRYLETLPAHGLPWTEEARARIQRVPEPLRGRVRQAIEAAAREARERLVSGAVVDRCLGGLGAAPGAVEGPARAHGPLTGVTLLWTAGAEERVRRIPLPPVREMVVRRAEAWARAHGLEVVDEAGYEASRAGA
;
A
#
# COMPACT_ATOMS: atom_id res chain seq x y z
N MET A 1 -3.01 25.28 1.14
CA MET A 1 -3.13 24.14 0.19
C MET A 1 -4.26 23.22 0.64
N LYS A 2 -5.13 22.73 -0.27
CA LYS A 2 -6.19 21.76 0.07
C LYS A 2 -5.56 20.42 0.49
N LEU A 3 -6.18 19.70 1.43
CA LEU A 3 -5.65 18.44 1.99
C LEU A 3 -5.24 17.43 0.91
N MET A 4 -6.06 17.29 -0.13
CA MET A 4 -5.83 16.35 -1.24
C MET A 4 -4.56 16.67 -2.04
N ALA A 5 -4.38 17.95 -2.39
CA ALA A 5 -3.21 18.39 -3.16
C ALA A 5 -1.91 18.20 -2.35
N ARG A 6 -1.97 18.47 -1.04
CA ARG A 6 -0.85 18.21 -0.14
C ARG A 6 -0.50 16.72 -0.08
N ARG A 7 -1.50 15.85 0.09
CA ARG A 7 -1.32 14.39 0.16
C ARG A 7 -0.82 13.80 -1.17
N ALA A 8 -1.28 14.34 -2.29
CA ALA A 8 -0.80 13.94 -3.61
C ALA A 8 0.69 14.27 -3.78
N ALA A 9 1.10 15.49 -3.41
CA ALA A 9 2.49 15.92 -3.43
C ALA A 9 3.38 15.07 -2.49
N GLU A 10 2.93 14.82 -1.25
CA GLU A 10 3.62 13.94 -0.29
C GLU A 10 3.85 12.52 -0.82
N ARG A 11 3.01 12.05 -1.76
CA ARG A 11 3.09 10.72 -2.37
C ARG A 11 3.66 10.70 -3.78
N GLY A 12 4.21 11.83 -4.25
CA GLY A 12 4.76 11.95 -5.60
C GLY A 12 3.75 11.71 -6.72
N ARG A 13 2.45 11.90 -6.45
CA ARG A 13 1.37 11.73 -7.44
C ARG A 13 1.20 13.03 -8.23
N THR A 14 1.35 12.96 -9.54
CA THR A 14 1.08 14.07 -10.47
C THR A 14 -0.41 14.18 -10.83
N THR A 15 -1.15 13.07 -10.74
CA THR A 15 -2.58 12.99 -11.06
C THR A 15 -3.38 12.44 -9.88
N ILE A 16 -4.55 13.05 -9.62
CA ILE A 16 -5.51 12.60 -8.60
C ILE A 16 -6.53 11.69 -9.31
N ASP A 17 -6.39 10.39 -9.11
CA ASP A 17 -7.31 9.39 -9.65
C ASP A 17 -8.39 8.96 -8.62
N SER A 18 -9.38 8.19 -9.08
CA SER A 18 -10.47 7.68 -8.24
C SER A 18 -9.97 6.75 -7.12
N ALA A 19 -8.92 5.98 -7.39
CA ALA A 19 -8.32 5.07 -6.41
C ALA A 19 -7.71 5.86 -5.24
N PHE A 20 -6.94 6.90 -5.54
CA PHE A 20 -6.31 7.79 -4.58
C PHE A 20 -7.36 8.56 -3.77
N LEU A 21 -8.44 9.05 -4.39
CA LEU A 21 -9.55 9.66 -3.65
C LEU A 21 -10.18 8.68 -2.66
N THR A 22 -10.31 7.42 -3.06
CA THR A 22 -10.83 6.36 -2.19
C THR A 22 -9.88 6.08 -1.04
N GLU A 23 -8.58 5.99 -1.27
CA GLU A 23 -7.56 5.81 -0.22
C GLU A 23 -7.63 6.95 0.81
N ILE A 24 -7.59 8.21 0.38
CA ILE A 24 -7.60 9.35 1.30
C ILE A 24 -8.92 9.42 2.08
N ARG A 25 -10.04 9.11 1.43
CA ARG A 25 -11.33 8.98 2.12
C ARG A 25 -11.22 7.91 3.20
N ASN A 26 -10.78 6.70 2.88
CA ASN A 26 -10.70 5.59 3.82
C ASN A 26 -9.76 5.90 5.01
N GLU A 27 -8.63 6.57 4.75
CA GLU A 27 -7.73 7.08 5.80
C GLU A 27 -8.43 8.07 6.72
N SER A 28 -9.14 9.05 6.14
CA SER A 28 -9.86 10.07 6.91
C SER A 28 -10.96 9.45 7.76
N MET A 29 -11.67 8.46 7.21
CA MET A 29 -12.73 7.72 7.88
C MET A 29 -12.22 6.95 9.10
N LEU A 30 -11.08 6.25 8.98
CA LEU A 30 -10.46 5.53 10.10
C LEU A 30 -9.97 6.47 11.20
N LEU A 31 -9.43 7.65 10.84
CA LEU A 31 -9.05 8.66 11.82
C LEU A 31 -10.25 9.18 12.59
N VAL A 32 -11.36 9.44 11.90
CA VAL A 32 -12.62 9.88 12.52
C VAL A 32 -13.16 8.80 13.45
N ALA A 33 -13.21 7.55 12.97
CA ALA A 33 -13.67 6.42 13.78
C ALA A 33 -12.82 6.24 15.05
N ARG A 34 -11.48 6.32 14.93
CA ARG A 34 -10.57 6.27 16.09
C ARG A 34 -10.84 7.42 17.07
N CYS A 35 -11.11 8.61 16.55
CA CYS A 35 -11.42 9.79 17.34
C CYS A 35 -12.73 9.60 18.12
N LEU A 36 -13.79 9.15 17.44
CA LEU A 36 -15.09 8.86 18.04
C LEU A 36 -14.99 7.84 19.18
N ARG A 37 -14.28 6.73 18.96
CA ARG A 37 -14.04 5.73 20.01
C ARG A 37 -13.25 6.31 21.19
N GLY A 38 -12.29 7.21 20.93
CA GLY A 38 -11.57 7.94 21.98
C GLY A 38 -12.45 8.90 22.78
N PHE A 39 -13.61 9.30 22.25
CA PHE A 39 -14.63 10.05 22.98
C PHE A 39 -15.65 9.15 23.69
N GLY A 40 -15.55 7.82 23.56
CA GLY A 40 -16.45 6.85 24.19
C GLY A 40 -17.69 6.52 23.33
N PHE A 41 -17.66 6.83 22.03
CA PHE A 41 -18.76 6.50 21.13
C PHE A 41 -18.51 5.20 20.39
N GLU A 42 -19.48 4.28 20.48
CA GLU A 42 -19.50 3.03 19.72
C GLU A 42 -20.32 3.16 18.43
N GLU A 43 -21.12 4.22 18.31
CA GLU A 43 -21.97 4.51 17.15
C GLU A 43 -22.03 6.01 16.83
N LEU A 44 -22.48 6.32 15.60
CA LEU A 44 -22.75 7.69 15.17
C LEU A 44 -24.12 8.14 15.68
N SER A 45 -24.13 8.89 16.78
CA SER A 45 -25.35 9.44 17.38
C SER A 45 -25.31 10.96 17.47
N MET A 46 -26.49 11.59 17.49
CA MET A 46 -26.60 13.05 17.65
C MET A 46 -26.16 13.53 19.04
N GLY A 47 -26.12 12.64 20.04
CA GLY A 47 -25.58 12.91 21.37
C GLY A 47 -24.07 13.18 21.36
N ALA A 48 -23.35 12.77 20.32
CA ALA A 48 -21.94 13.07 20.16
C ALA A 48 -21.65 14.57 20.08
N PHE A 49 -22.60 15.37 19.58
CA PHE A 49 -22.45 16.82 19.50
C PHE A 49 -22.49 17.49 20.88
N ASP A 50 -23.23 16.95 21.85
CA ASP A 50 -23.28 17.52 23.21
C ASP A 50 -21.95 17.31 23.93
N VAL A 51 -21.37 16.11 23.83
CA VAL A 51 -20.04 15.81 24.37
C VAL A 51 -18.96 16.64 23.67
N ALA A 52 -19.04 16.81 22.34
CA ALA A 52 -18.14 17.67 21.60
C ALA A 52 -18.23 19.13 22.05
N ARG A 53 -19.44 19.64 22.29
CA ARG A 53 -19.70 21.00 22.80
C ARG A 53 -19.07 21.19 24.18
N ALA A 54 -19.28 20.25 25.09
CA ALA A 54 -18.71 20.28 26.44
C ALA A 54 -17.17 20.32 26.42
N LYS A 55 -16.53 19.51 25.58
CA LYS A 55 -15.07 19.47 25.45
C LYS A 55 -14.49 20.70 24.72
N MET A 56 -15.23 21.27 23.77
CA MET A 56 -14.80 22.45 23.00
C MET A 56 -15.26 23.79 23.59
N ARG A 57 -15.76 23.80 24.84
CA ARG A 57 -16.31 25.00 25.52
C ARG A 57 -15.42 26.24 25.50
N ARG A 58 -14.09 26.07 25.41
CA ARG A 58 -13.11 27.16 25.38
C ARG A 58 -12.86 27.74 23.98
N LEU A 59 -13.50 27.22 22.93
CA LEU A 59 -13.24 27.58 21.53
C LEU A 59 -14.53 28.08 20.85
N PRO A 60 -14.84 29.39 20.93
CA PRO A 60 -16.11 29.94 20.45
C PRO A 60 -16.42 29.64 18.98
N ARG A 61 -15.39 29.71 18.12
CA ARG A 61 -15.52 29.38 16.69
C ARG A 61 -15.99 27.94 16.47
N LYS A 62 -15.48 26.98 17.25
CA LYS A 62 -15.85 25.57 17.10
C LYS A 62 -17.26 25.28 17.60
N LEU A 63 -17.70 25.98 18.66
CA LEU A 63 -19.07 25.88 19.15
C LEU A 63 -20.07 26.33 18.09
N ARG A 64 -19.82 27.46 17.41
CA ARG A 64 -20.66 27.92 16.30
C ARG A 64 -20.76 26.88 15.18
N VAL A 65 -19.62 26.31 14.77
CA VAL A 65 -19.60 25.26 13.74
C VAL A 65 -20.37 24.01 14.18
N ILE A 66 -20.27 23.61 15.45
CA ILE A 66 -21.04 22.48 16.00
C ILE A 66 -22.55 22.76 15.90
N ASP A 67 -22.97 23.95 16.30
CA ASP A 67 -24.39 24.35 16.30
C ASP A 67 -24.93 24.47 14.85
N GLU A 68 -24.15 25.05 13.93
CA GLU A 68 -24.47 25.12 12.50
C GLU A 68 -24.65 23.73 11.88
N ILE A 69 -23.73 22.79 12.16
CA ILE A 69 -23.83 21.42 11.66
C ILE A 69 -25.06 20.73 12.25
N ARG A 70 -25.35 20.92 13.54
CA ARG A 70 -26.53 20.33 14.20
C ARG A 70 -27.82 20.86 13.55
N ALA A 71 -27.93 22.16 13.31
CA ALA A 71 -29.09 22.76 12.65
C ALA A 71 -29.24 22.26 11.20
N PHE A 72 -28.15 22.19 10.45
CA PHE A 72 -28.14 21.66 9.08
C PHE A 72 -28.60 20.20 9.03
N LEU A 73 -28.14 19.36 9.95
CA LEU A 73 -28.54 17.96 10.03
C LEU A 73 -30.00 17.80 10.46
N ALA A 74 -30.53 18.68 11.30
CA ALA A 74 -31.95 18.65 11.70
C ALA A 74 -32.91 18.94 10.53
N GLN A 75 -32.46 19.68 9.52
CA GLN A 75 -33.24 19.95 8.30
C GLN A 75 -33.27 18.75 7.34
N ARG A 76 -32.42 17.74 7.53
CA ARG A 76 -32.40 16.56 6.67
C ARG A 76 -33.43 15.53 7.15
N THR A 77 -34.38 15.24 6.27
CA THR A 77 -35.43 14.24 6.49
C THR A 77 -34.95 12.81 6.20
N GLU A 78 -33.98 12.64 5.31
CA GLU A 78 -33.48 11.32 4.92
C GLU A 78 -32.13 10.99 5.55
N LYS A 79 -32.07 9.84 6.23
CA LYS A 79 -30.83 9.25 6.72
C LYS A 79 -30.13 8.55 5.56
N ASN A 80 -28.89 8.93 5.28
CA ASN A 80 -28.05 8.20 4.32
C ASN A 80 -27.53 6.90 4.97
N ALA A 81 -28.38 5.88 4.95
CA ALA A 81 -28.13 4.58 5.60
C ALA A 81 -26.85 3.91 5.08
N MET A 82 -26.55 4.04 3.78
CA MET A 82 -25.33 3.49 3.18
C MET A 82 -24.06 4.11 3.80
N VAL A 83 -24.04 5.44 3.96
CA VAL A 83 -22.90 6.13 4.57
C VAL A 83 -22.76 5.72 6.04
N LEU A 84 -23.87 5.66 6.79
CA LEU A 84 -23.86 5.25 8.19
C LEU A 84 -23.34 3.81 8.36
N ALA A 85 -23.85 2.87 7.56
CA ALA A 85 -23.38 1.48 7.55
C ALA A 85 -21.88 1.38 7.22
N LYS A 86 -21.41 2.17 6.24
CA LYS A 86 -19.99 2.23 5.90
C LYS A 86 -19.14 2.76 7.07
N PHE A 87 -19.61 3.81 7.75
CA PHE A 87 -18.94 4.34 8.95
C PHE A 87 -18.90 3.32 10.08
N GLN A 88 -20.02 2.61 10.32
CA GLN A 88 -20.12 1.60 11.36
C GLN A 88 -19.12 0.46 11.14
N ARG A 89 -18.95 0.01 9.90
CA ARG A 89 -17.89 -0.94 9.54
C ARG A 89 -16.49 -0.44 9.89
N TYR A 90 -16.20 0.86 9.80
CA TYR A 90 -14.91 1.39 10.26
C TYR A 90 -14.79 1.34 11.77
N LEU A 91 -15.86 1.61 12.55
CA LEU A 91 -15.82 1.53 14.00
C LEU A 91 -15.56 0.09 14.49
N GLU A 92 -16.21 -0.89 13.87
CA GLU A 92 -16.05 -2.33 14.18
C GLU A 92 -14.66 -2.87 13.83
N THR A 93 -14.08 -2.41 12.71
CA THR A 93 -12.77 -2.88 12.23
C THR A 93 -11.57 -2.24 12.93
N LEU A 94 -11.81 -1.26 13.83
CA LEU A 94 -10.74 -0.63 14.58
C LEU A 94 -10.15 -1.59 15.62
N PRO A 95 -8.83 -1.80 15.62
CA PRO A 95 -8.20 -2.64 16.63
C PRO A 95 -8.32 -2.01 18.02
N ALA A 96 -8.59 -2.78 19.07
CA ALA A 96 -8.72 -2.27 20.45
C ALA A 96 -7.42 -1.60 20.93
N HIS A 97 -6.27 -2.12 20.49
CA HIS A 97 -4.93 -1.62 20.80
C HIS A 97 -4.08 -1.55 19.52
N GLY A 98 -3.16 -0.59 19.46
CA GLY A 98 -2.29 -0.38 18.30
C GLY A 98 -2.80 0.67 17.31
N LEU A 99 -2.13 0.75 16.16
CA LEU A 99 -2.51 1.69 15.09
C LEU A 99 -3.58 1.07 14.19
N PRO A 100 -4.60 1.82 13.76
CA PRO A 100 -5.55 1.32 12.78
C PRO A 100 -4.89 1.16 11.41
N TRP A 101 -5.19 0.05 10.75
CA TRP A 101 -4.70 -0.28 9.41
C TRP A 101 -5.78 -0.05 8.38
N THR A 102 -5.46 0.67 7.30
CA THR A 102 -6.39 0.80 6.17
C THR A 102 -6.54 -0.54 5.43
N GLU A 103 -7.65 -0.71 4.70
CA GLU A 103 -7.85 -1.93 3.90
C GLU A 103 -6.73 -2.12 2.88
N GLU A 104 -6.26 -1.03 2.29
CA GLU A 104 -5.19 -1.05 1.30
C GLU A 104 -3.84 -1.38 1.92
N ALA A 105 -3.60 -1.02 3.18
CA ALA A 105 -2.43 -1.43 3.95
C ALA A 105 -2.45 -2.93 4.26
N ARG A 106 -3.63 -3.46 4.62
CA ARG A 106 -3.84 -4.90 4.87
C ARG A 106 -3.63 -5.72 3.60
N ALA A 107 -4.19 -5.26 2.48
CA ALA A 107 -4.02 -5.89 1.18
C ALA A 107 -2.53 -5.94 0.75
N ARG A 108 -1.76 -4.89 1.03
CA ARG A 108 -0.31 -4.87 0.74
C ARG A 108 0.47 -5.88 1.59
N ILE A 109 0.14 -6.04 2.87
CA ILE A 109 0.77 -7.07 3.72
C ILE A 109 0.45 -8.49 3.25
N GLN A 110 -0.75 -8.74 2.72
CA GLN A 110 -1.10 -10.07 2.20
C GLN A 110 -0.19 -10.54 1.06
N ARG A 111 0.44 -9.60 0.32
CA ARG A 111 1.43 -9.92 -0.72
C ARG A 111 2.75 -10.45 -0.14
N VAL A 112 3.03 -10.18 1.12
CA VAL A 112 4.24 -10.64 1.80
C VAL A 112 4.08 -12.13 2.14
N PRO A 113 5.11 -12.98 1.97
CA PRO A 113 5.06 -14.39 2.35
C PRO A 113 4.65 -14.60 3.82
N GLU A 114 3.81 -15.62 4.08
CA GLU A 114 3.27 -15.98 5.41
C GLU A 114 4.31 -15.94 6.54
N PRO A 115 5.51 -16.54 6.40
CA PRO A 115 6.47 -16.63 7.50
C PRO A 115 7.00 -15.26 7.95
N LEU A 116 6.94 -14.25 7.07
CA LEU A 116 7.46 -12.91 7.33
C LEU A 116 6.36 -11.91 7.71
N ARG A 117 5.08 -12.20 7.46
CA ARG A 117 3.97 -11.25 7.70
C ARG A 117 3.90 -10.74 9.13
N GLY A 118 4.10 -11.62 10.11
CA GLY A 118 4.09 -11.23 11.53
C GLY A 118 5.19 -10.21 11.85
N ARG A 119 6.43 -10.49 11.43
CA ARG A 119 7.59 -9.61 11.62
C ARG A 119 7.43 -8.29 10.88
N VAL A 120 7.00 -8.34 9.62
CA VAL A 120 6.76 -7.17 8.78
C VAL A 120 5.67 -6.28 9.37
N ARG A 121 4.57 -6.86 9.86
CA ARG A 121 3.50 -6.09 10.51
C ARG A 121 4.02 -5.33 11.72
N GLN A 122 4.80 -5.99 12.59
CA GLN A 122 5.39 -5.34 13.76
C GLN A 122 6.37 -4.24 13.38
N ALA A 123 7.23 -4.48 12.38
CA ALA A 123 8.17 -3.48 11.86
C ALA A 123 7.44 -2.25 11.30
N ILE A 124 6.37 -2.45 10.55
CA ILE A 124 5.55 -1.35 10.00
C ILE A 124 4.88 -0.56 11.12
N GLU A 125 4.30 -1.22 12.13
CA GLU A 125 3.70 -0.50 13.26
C GLU A 125 4.75 0.27 14.07
N ALA A 126 5.94 -0.29 14.25
CA ALA A 126 7.06 0.40 14.91
C ALA A 126 7.48 1.64 14.12
N ALA A 127 7.73 1.50 12.82
CA ALA A 127 8.07 2.61 11.93
C ALA A 127 6.98 3.69 11.88
N ALA A 128 5.71 3.28 11.88
CA ALA A 128 4.59 4.22 11.94
C ALA A 128 4.53 4.99 13.27
N ARG A 129 4.80 4.33 14.40
CA ARG A 129 4.89 4.99 15.72
C ARG A 129 6.07 5.96 15.78
N GLU A 130 7.22 5.58 15.26
CA GLU A 130 8.42 6.40 15.22
C GLU A 130 8.20 7.66 14.36
N ALA A 131 7.57 7.50 13.19
CA ALA A 131 7.16 8.59 12.31
C ALA A 131 5.99 9.44 12.86
N ARG A 132 5.48 9.12 14.06
CA ARG A 132 4.31 9.75 14.71
C ARG A 132 3.05 9.74 13.84
N GLU A 133 2.93 8.73 12.97
CA GLU A 133 1.75 8.54 12.14
C GLU A 133 0.59 8.00 12.99
N ARG A 134 -0.61 8.50 12.72
CA ARG A 134 -1.82 8.15 13.50
C ARG A 134 -2.55 6.92 12.95
N LEU A 135 -2.14 6.43 11.79
CA LEU A 135 -2.74 5.29 11.10
C LEU A 135 -1.68 4.64 10.20
N VAL A 136 -1.81 3.34 9.94
CA VAL A 136 -0.99 2.64 8.95
C VAL A 136 -1.70 2.67 7.60
N SER A 137 -1.29 3.57 6.71
CA SER A 137 -1.77 3.62 5.32
C SER A 137 -0.96 2.72 4.42
N GLY A 138 -1.49 2.44 3.23
CA GLY A 138 -0.73 1.76 2.18
C GLY A 138 0.63 2.41 1.90
N ALA A 139 0.71 3.73 1.91
CA ALA A 139 1.97 4.45 1.71
C ALA A 139 3.00 4.20 2.83
N VAL A 140 2.56 4.03 4.08
CA VAL A 140 3.45 3.67 5.20
C VAL A 140 3.99 2.25 5.03
N VAL A 141 3.12 1.33 4.60
CA VAL A 141 3.50 -0.05 4.27
C VAL A 141 4.52 -0.08 3.14
N ASP A 142 4.25 0.64 2.04
CA ASP A 142 5.12 0.71 0.86
C ASP A 142 6.48 1.30 1.22
N ARG A 143 6.52 2.35 2.06
CA ARG A 143 7.77 2.96 2.52
C ARG A 143 8.60 2.00 3.37
N CYS A 144 7.97 1.29 4.30
CA CYS A 144 8.66 0.33 5.17
C CYS A 144 9.15 -0.89 4.39
N LEU A 145 8.33 -1.41 3.49
CA LEU A 145 8.67 -2.55 2.64
C LEU A 145 9.75 -2.18 1.59
N GLY A 146 9.69 -0.96 1.04
CA GLY A 146 10.76 -0.40 0.22
C GLY A 146 12.10 -0.27 0.96
N GLY A 147 12.09 0.06 2.25
CA GLY A 147 13.29 0.11 3.10
C GLY A 147 13.85 -1.26 3.52
N LEU A 148 13.00 -2.30 3.55
CA LEU A 148 13.36 -3.69 3.88
C LEU A 148 13.85 -4.50 2.65
N GLY A 149 14.02 -3.86 1.50
CA GLY A 149 14.44 -4.53 0.26
C GLY A 149 13.34 -5.30 -0.45
N ALA A 150 12.06 -5.02 -0.16
CA ALA A 150 10.91 -5.66 -0.80
C ALA A 150 9.84 -4.62 -1.13
N ALA A 151 9.99 -3.85 -2.21
CA ALA A 151 8.90 -2.99 -2.70
C ALA A 151 7.66 -3.85 -3.05
N PRO A 152 6.43 -3.55 -2.55
CA PRO A 152 5.24 -4.27 -2.95
C PRO A 152 4.33 -3.33 -3.75
N GLY A 153 4.39 -3.46 -5.07
CA GLY A 153 3.31 -2.99 -5.93
C GLY A 153 3.59 -1.71 -6.72
N ALA A 154 4.64 -1.74 -7.54
CA ALA A 154 4.37 -1.59 -8.96
C ALA A 154 4.46 -3.00 -9.55
N VAL A 155 3.34 -3.55 -10.02
CA VAL A 155 3.37 -4.52 -11.11
C VAL A 155 3.60 -3.73 -12.40
N GLU A 156 4.75 -3.09 -12.46
CA GLU A 156 5.54 -3.00 -13.67
C GLU A 156 6.74 -3.88 -13.35
N GLY A 157 7.15 -4.76 -14.27
CA GLY A 157 8.24 -5.70 -14.04
C GLY A 157 9.46 -5.01 -13.41
N PRO A 158 10.28 -5.74 -12.63
CA PRO A 158 11.38 -5.13 -11.89
C PRO A 158 12.14 -4.17 -12.78
N ALA A 159 12.32 -2.94 -12.32
CA ALA A 159 13.06 -1.91 -13.02
C ALA A 159 14.35 -2.53 -13.56
N ARG A 160 14.38 -2.59 -14.89
CA ARG A 160 15.42 -3.19 -15.71
C ARG A 160 16.79 -2.75 -15.18
N ALA A 161 17.64 -3.71 -14.83
CA ALA A 161 19.06 -3.47 -14.89
C ALA A 161 19.39 -3.16 -16.36
N HIS A 162 19.45 -1.88 -16.72
CA HIS A 162 19.86 -1.41 -18.06
C HIS A 162 21.39 -1.48 -18.18
N GLY A 163 21.95 -2.66 -17.93
CA GLY A 163 23.36 -2.98 -18.16
C GLY A 163 23.46 -4.24 -19.01
N PRO A 164 24.52 -4.38 -19.84
CA PRO A 164 24.78 -5.63 -20.55
C PRO A 164 24.86 -6.80 -19.56
N LEU A 165 24.31 -7.96 -19.94
CA LEU A 165 24.46 -9.18 -19.16
C LEU A 165 25.95 -9.49 -19.00
N THR A 166 26.40 -9.69 -17.78
CA THR A 166 27.80 -10.00 -17.46
C THR A 166 28.02 -11.50 -17.62
N GLY A 167 29.09 -11.92 -18.32
CA GLY A 167 29.42 -13.34 -18.52
C GLY A 167 28.71 -14.03 -19.69
N VAL A 168 28.15 -13.29 -20.64
CA VAL A 168 27.60 -13.82 -21.89
C VAL A 168 28.71 -14.06 -22.90
N THR A 169 28.77 -15.26 -23.48
CA THR A 169 29.75 -15.66 -24.50
C THR A 169 29.13 -16.04 -25.84
N LEU A 170 27.80 -16.21 -25.89
CA LEU A 170 27.02 -16.40 -27.12
C LEU A 170 26.16 -15.19 -27.45
N LEU A 171 25.58 -15.15 -28.65
CA LEU A 171 24.57 -14.14 -28.98
C LEU A 171 23.24 -14.52 -28.34
N TRP A 172 22.53 -13.55 -27.78
CA TRP A 172 21.23 -13.77 -27.14
C TRP A 172 20.16 -12.91 -27.81
N THR A 173 18.95 -13.46 -27.95
CA THR A 173 17.81 -12.64 -28.40
C THR A 173 17.33 -11.75 -27.25
N ALA A 174 16.78 -10.58 -27.60
CA ALA A 174 16.25 -9.64 -26.61
C ALA A 174 15.20 -10.28 -25.67
N GLY A 175 14.42 -11.24 -26.18
CA GLY A 175 13.44 -11.99 -25.39
C GLY A 175 14.08 -12.94 -24.36
N ALA A 176 15.14 -13.66 -24.74
CA ALA A 176 15.87 -14.55 -23.84
C ALA A 176 16.64 -13.78 -22.76
N GLU A 177 17.27 -12.66 -23.12
CA GLU A 177 17.97 -11.80 -22.16
C GLU A 177 17.02 -11.25 -21.09
N GLU A 178 15.84 -10.78 -21.50
CA GLU A 178 14.86 -10.20 -20.59
C GLU A 178 14.37 -11.22 -19.56
N ARG A 179 14.26 -12.49 -19.93
CA ARG A 179 13.90 -13.58 -19.00
C ARG A 179 14.98 -13.82 -17.96
N VAL A 180 16.26 -13.74 -18.34
CA VAL A 180 17.38 -13.82 -17.38
C VAL A 180 17.42 -12.59 -16.47
N ARG A 181 17.14 -11.39 -17.00
CA ARG A 181 17.06 -10.15 -16.20
C ARG A 181 16.00 -10.21 -15.10
N ARG A 182 14.92 -10.97 -15.28
CA ARG A 182 13.87 -11.16 -14.25
C ARG A 182 14.34 -11.92 -13.01
N ILE A 183 15.49 -12.58 -13.05
CA ILE A 183 16.03 -13.32 -11.91
C ILE A 183 16.67 -12.32 -10.92
N PRO A 184 16.19 -12.22 -9.66
CA PRO A 184 16.64 -11.18 -8.73
C PRO A 184 18.07 -11.34 -8.22
N LEU A 185 18.60 -12.57 -8.19
CA LEU A 185 19.90 -12.88 -7.58
C LEU A 185 21.01 -12.93 -8.65
N PRO A 186 22.04 -12.06 -8.60
CA PRO A 186 23.12 -12.05 -9.59
C PRO A 186 23.86 -13.39 -9.77
N PRO A 187 24.23 -14.14 -8.71
CA PRO A 187 24.89 -15.44 -8.87
C PRO A 187 24.01 -16.48 -9.59
N VAL A 188 22.69 -16.38 -9.42
CA VAL A 188 21.73 -17.27 -10.10
C VAL A 188 21.61 -16.90 -11.58
N ARG A 189 21.71 -15.60 -11.93
CA ARG A 189 21.74 -15.16 -13.33
C ARG A 189 22.94 -15.74 -14.08
N GLU A 190 24.13 -15.63 -13.52
CA GLU A 190 25.35 -16.17 -14.13
C GLU A 190 25.27 -17.69 -14.33
N MET A 191 24.74 -18.41 -13.33
CA MET A 191 24.50 -19.84 -13.42
C MET A 191 23.53 -20.20 -14.56
N VAL A 192 22.45 -19.44 -14.72
CA VAL A 192 21.43 -19.66 -15.76
C VAL A 192 21.98 -19.32 -17.15
N VAL A 193 22.75 -18.23 -17.30
CA VAL A 193 23.44 -17.90 -18.57
C VAL A 193 24.37 -19.06 -18.96
N ARG A 194 25.24 -19.51 -18.05
CA ARG A 194 26.17 -20.61 -18.33
C ARG A 194 25.45 -21.89 -18.76
N ARG A 195 24.31 -22.21 -18.13
CA ARG A 195 23.52 -23.40 -18.46
C ARG A 195 22.84 -23.29 -19.83
N ALA A 196 22.24 -22.15 -20.12
CA ALA A 196 21.60 -21.90 -21.40
C ALA A 196 22.62 -21.92 -22.55
N GLU A 197 23.80 -21.34 -22.35
CA GLU A 197 24.86 -21.38 -23.36
C GLU A 197 25.45 -22.78 -23.52
N ALA A 198 25.60 -23.56 -22.44
CA ALA A 198 26.04 -24.96 -22.53
C ALA A 198 25.03 -25.81 -23.31
N TRP A 199 23.73 -25.58 -23.09
CA TRP A 199 22.66 -26.25 -23.84
C TRP A 199 22.69 -25.84 -25.33
N ALA A 200 22.82 -24.55 -25.62
CA ALA A 200 22.91 -24.06 -27.00
C ALA A 200 24.11 -24.64 -27.74
N ARG A 201 25.30 -24.68 -27.10
CA ARG A 201 26.49 -25.33 -27.66
C ARG A 201 26.27 -26.83 -27.92
N ALA A 202 25.63 -27.54 -27.00
CA ALA A 202 25.35 -28.97 -27.17
C ALA A 202 24.39 -29.25 -28.35
N HIS A 203 23.56 -28.28 -28.73
CA HIS A 203 22.63 -28.37 -29.86
C HIS A 203 23.12 -27.63 -31.11
N GLY A 204 24.37 -27.16 -31.12
CA GLY A 204 24.97 -26.46 -32.27
C GLY A 204 24.36 -25.07 -32.56
N LEU A 205 23.70 -24.45 -31.58
CA LEU A 205 23.08 -23.14 -31.72
C LEU A 205 24.08 -22.03 -31.36
N GLU A 206 24.28 -21.09 -32.28
CA GLU A 206 25.14 -19.91 -32.08
C GLU A 206 24.40 -18.76 -31.36
N VAL A 207 23.07 -18.81 -31.34
CA VAL A 207 22.19 -17.83 -30.70
C VAL A 207 21.29 -18.53 -29.69
N VAL A 208 21.22 -17.99 -28.47
CA VAL A 208 20.24 -18.41 -27.46
C VAL A 208 18.95 -17.62 -27.68
N ASP A 209 17.96 -18.28 -28.27
CA ASP A 209 16.61 -17.77 -28.42
C ASP A 209 15.71 -18.15 -27.23
N GLU A 210 14.45 -17.70 -27.25
CA GLU A 210 13.51 -17.98 -26.15
C GLU A 210 13.23 -19.48 -26.01
N ALA A 211 13.17 -20.21 -27.12
CA ALA A 211 12.92 -21.65 -27.14
C ALA A 211 14.10 -22.42 -26.53
N GLY A 212 15.34 -22.07 -26.91
CA GLY A 212 16.55 -22.66 -26.35
C GLY A 212 16.76 -22.32 -24.88
N TYR A 213 16.39 -21.10 -24.46
CA TYR A 213 16.38 -20.73 -23.05
C TYR A 213 15.41 -21.60 -22.22
N GLU A 214 14.16 -21.76 -22.66
CA GLU A 214 13.18 -22.60 -21.94
C GLU A 214 13.57 -24.09 -21.96
N ALA A 215 14.11 -24.60 -23.06
CA ALA A 215 14.61 -25.97 -23.16
C ALA A 215 15.77 -26.25 -22.20
N SER A 216 16.66 -25.27 -21.99
CA SER A 216 17.76 -25.37 -21.01
C SER A 216 17.28 -25.51 -19.56
N ARG A 217 16.07 -25.01 -19.25
CA ARG A 217 15.42 -25.10 -17.93
C ARG A 217 14.65 -26.40 -17.75
N ALA A 218 14.03 -26.92 -18.82
CA ALA A 218 13.21 -28.13 -18.78
C ALA A 218 14.03 -29.43 -18.60
N GLY A 219 15.33 -29.43 -18.94
CA GLY A 219 16.23 -30.56 -18.71
C GLY A 219 16.74 -30.70 -17.27
N ALA A 220 15.91 -30.46 -16.25
CA ALA A 220 16.22 -30.64 -14.83
C ALA A 220 15.37 -31.76 -14.23
#